data_AF-A0A642V8C6-F1
#
_entry.id   AF-A0A642V8C6-F1
#
_cell.length_a   1.000
_cell.length_b   1.000
_cell.length_c   1.000
_cell.angle_alpha   90.00
_cell.angle_beta   90.00
_cell.angle_gamma   90.00
#
_symmetry.space_group_name_H-M   'P 1'
#
loop_
_entity.id
_entity.type
_entity.pdbx_description
1 polymer ?
#
loop_
_entity_poly.entity_id
_entity_poly.type
_entity_poly.pdbx_seq_one_letter_code
_entity_poly.pdbx_strand_id
1 'polypeptide(L)'
;MKPFLAGHEDLRLATCSSDQHIKVFDKTDNDEWESNDMWKAHDSAVVKVTWASPEYGQVLASCSHDCSVRIFEEDSREPINSGKRWKRRHIISDFKGPLYDLEFAPSHLGLKLASIGSDGVFRIHEALDPNSMNYWTALVEITMLSTPPKESLQSCFALSWCPSLFFKESIVVCVLDDAFIYQKDSMGKFVRAAQLPEHKGLIRDVAWAPSMGRGYQLIATASKDGYVRIFKVSQPSDEASNHGFGPQGNLTIPELNVELLSQFDDHQGEVWRVSWNLTGTVLASSGDDGKVRFWKSSYSSEFQCMAVVSAEERGEEAIEEV
;
A
#
# COMPACT_ATOMS: atom_id res chain seq x y z
N MET A 1 -7.51 -22.41 -9.84
CA MET A 1 -6.41 -21.43 -9.85
C MET A 1 -6.92 -20.19 -9.13
N LYS A 2 -6.62 -20.05 -7.84
CA LYS A 2 -7.08 -18.93 -7.01
C LYS A 2 -6.06 -17.78 -7.14
N PRO A 3 -6.47 -16.53 -7.39
CA PRO A 3 -5.54 -15.41 -7.49
C PRO A 3 -5.12 -14.94 -6.10
N PHE A 4 -3.80 -14.77 -5.92
CA PHE A 4 -3.10 -14.32 -4.72
C PHE A 4 -2.84 -12.82 -4.78
N LEU A 5 -3.02 -12.09 -3.67
CA LEU A 5 -2.10 -11.05 -3.20
C LEU A 5 -2.48 -10.54 -1.79
N ALA A 6 -1.43 -10.27 -0.99
CA ALA A 6 -1.43 -9.63 0.33
C ALA A 6 -2.15 -10.38 1.47
N GLY A 7 -1.68 -11.58 1.76
CA GLY A 7 -2.09 -12.33 2.93
C GLY A 7 -1.69 -13.78 2.73
N HIS A 8 -0.84 -14.28 3.61
CA HIS A 8 -0.68 -15.71 3.76
C HIS A 8 -2.06 -16.33 4.03
N GLU A 9 -2.61 -17.04 3.04
CA GLU A 9 -3.89 -17.78 3.07
C GLU A 9 -4.89 -17.34 4.14
N ASP A 10 -5.61 -16.20 4.10
CA ASP A 10 -6.73 -15.80 5.03
C ASP A 10 -6.70 -16.22 6.53
N LEU A 11 -5.56 -16.65 7.05
CA LEU A 11 -5.39 -17.49 8.24
C LEU A 11 -4.16 -17.03 9.03
N ARG A 12 -3.46 -15.98 8.56
CA ARG A 12 -2.36 -15.38 9.31
C ARG A 12 -2.49 -13.88 9.35
N LEU A 13 -2.16 -13.33 10.50
CA LEU A 13 -2.17 -11.90 10.77
C LEU A 13 -0.82 -11.50 11.37
N ALA A 14 -0.19 -10.48 10.79
CA ALA A 14 0.97 -9.84 11.38
C ALA A 14 0.57 -8.47 11.91
N THR A 15 1.03 -8.13 13.10
CA THR A 15 0.82 -6.83 13.74
C THR A 15 2.16 -6.24 14.11
N CYS A 16 2.27 -4.92 14.03
CA CYS A 16 3.45 -4.17 14.42
C CYS A 16 3.05 -2.92 15.21
N SER A 17 3.93 -2.47 16.11
CA SER A 17 3.59 -1.44 17.09
C SER A 17 4.78 -0.54 17.42
N SER A 18 4.47 0.58 18.09
CA SER A 18 5.47 1.51 18.63
C SER A 18 6.29 0.94 19.79
N ASP A 19 5.83 -0.18 20.38
CA ASP A 19 6.58 -0.96 21.38
C ASP A 19 7.79 -1.71 20.79
N GLN A 20 8.09 -1.53 19.50
CA GLN A 20 9.23 -2.11 18.79
C GLN A 20 9.08 -3.61 18.46
N HIS A 21 7.89 -4.19 18.68
CA HIS A 21 7.63 -5.61 18.45
C HIS A 21 6.83 -5.85 17.17
N ILE A 22 7.02 -7.06 16.63
CA ILE A 22 6.12 -7.68 15.68
C ILE A 22 5.52 -8.91 16.36
N LYS A 23 4.23 -9.12 16.12
CA LYS A 23 3.51 -10.31 16.57
C LYS A 23 2.76 -10.93 15.41
N VAL A 24 2.94 -12.23 15.23
CA VAL A 24 2.24 -13.03 14.23
C VAL A 24 1.21 -13.90 14.93
N PHE A 25 0.04 -14.02 14.32
CA PHE A 25 -1.06 -14.86 14.76
C PHE A 25 -1.45 -15.81 13.65
N ASP A 26 -1.81 -17.03 14.04
CA ASP A 26 -2.36 -18.06 13.17
C ASP A 26 -3.84 -18.28 13.52
N LYS A 27 -4.67 -18.43 12.50
CA LYS A 27 -6.09 -18.76 12.63
C LYS A 27 -6.23 -20.27 12.66
N THR A 28 -6.83 -20.77 13.72
CA THR A 28 -7.07 -22.19 13.93
C THR A 28 -8.25 -22.69 13.09
N ASP A 29 -8.38 -24.00 12.96
CA ASP A 29 -9.53 -24.65 12.30
C ASP A 29 -10.87 -24.32 12.97
N ASN A 30 -10.85 -23.87 14.23
CA ASN A 30 -12.02 -23.46 15.01
C ASN A 30 -12.39 -21.97 14.81
N ASP A 31 -11.78 -21.29 13.84
CA ASP A 31 -11.97 -19.85 13.57
C ASP A 31 -11.41 -18.91 14.66
N GLU A 32 -10.64 -19.45 15.61
CA GLU A 32 -10.01 -18.68 16.70
C GLU A 32 -8.58 -18.26 16.32
N TRP A 33 -8.16 -17.07 16.76
CA TRP A 33 -6.81 -16.56 16.54
C TRP A 33 -5.87 -16.91 17.69
N GLU A 34 -4.76 -17.56 17.39
CA GLU A 34 -3.71 -17.92 18.34
C GLU A 34 -2.38 -17.23 18.02
N SER A 35 -1.58 -16.97 19.05
CA SER A 35 -0.27 -16.33 18.89
C SER A 35 0.75 -17.32 18.32
N ASN A 36 1.29 -17.03 17.13
CA ASN A 36 2.39 -17.77 16.50
C ASN A 36 3.73 -17.43 17.16
N ASP A 37 4.07 -16.14 17.21
CA ASP A 37 5.25 -15.64 17.92
C ASP A 37 5.20 -14.12 18.13
N MET A 38 5.99 -13.63 19.08
CA MET A 38 6.21 -12.20 19.32
C MET A 38 7.67 -11.93 19.63
N TRP A 39 8.29 -10.99 18.91
CA TRP A 39 9.70 -10.65 19.10
C TRP A 39 9.95 -9.16 18.95
N LYS A 40 11.01 -8.66 19.59
CA LYS A 40 11.51 -7.31 19.38
C LYS A 40 12.15 -7.24 18.00
N ALA A 41 11.52 -6.53 17.07
CA ALA A 41 11.92 -6.51 15.67
C ALA A 41 12.87 -5.35 15.34
N HIS A 42 12.68 -4.19 15.97
CA HIS A 42 13.39 -2.93 15.66
C HIS A 42 13.88 -2.22 16.92
N ASP A 43 14.62 -1.12 16.73
CA ASP A 43 15.14 -0.28 17.82
C ASP A 43 14.32 1.01 18.02
N SER A 44 13.25 1.17 17.24
CA SER A 44 12.25 2.24 17.34
C SER A 44 10.88 1.73 16.87
N ALA A 45 9.88 2.59 16.83
CA ALA A 45 8.51 2.24 16.45
C ALA A 45 8.47 1.53 15.09
N VAL A 46 7.78 0.39 15.02
CA VAL A 46 7.56 -0.34 13.76
C VAL A 46 6.29 0.21 13.12
N VAL A 47 6.42 0.75 11.91
CA VAL A 47 5.36 1.53 11.25
C VAL A 47 4.51 0.65 10.34
N LYS A 48 5.15 -0.25 9.59
CA LYS A 48 4.45 -1.16 8.69
C LYS A 48 5.12 -2.52 8.67
N VAL A 49 4.30 -3.55 8.52
CA VAL A 49 4.69 -4.94 8.29
C VAL A 49 3.93 -5.46 7.07
N THR A 50 4.60 -6.20 6.19
CA THR A 50 4.01 -6.73 4.97
C THR A 50 4.56 -8.13 4.66
N TRP A 51 3.71 -8.95 4.05
CA TRP A 51 4.02 -10.33 3.67
C TRP A 51 4.54 -10.38 2.23
N ALA A 52 5.59 -11.17 2.00
CA ALA A 52 5.96 -11.54 0.65
C ALA A 52 4.95 -12.55 0.08
N SER A 53 4.98 -12.76 -1.24
CA SER A 53 4.22 -13.85 -1.85
C SER A 53 4.66 -15.20 -1.27
N PRO A 54 3.74 -16.12 -0.94
CA PRO A 54 4.09 -17.43 -0.38
C PRO A 54 4.99 -18.30 -1.27
N GLU A 55 5.10 -17.97 -2.57
CA GLU A 55 6.07 -18.62 -3.47
C GLU A 55 7.53 -18.41 -3.04
N TYR A 56 7.81 -17.35 -2.27
CA TYR A 56 9.11 -17.05 -1.67
C TYR A 56 9.25 -17.59 -0.23
N GLY A 57 8.28 -18.38 0.24
CA GLY A 57 8.23 -18.90 1.60
C GLY A 57 7.53 -17.97 2.59
N GLN A 58 7.76 -18.22 3.88
CA GLN A 58 7.15 -17.52 5.00
C GLN A 58 7.95 -16.27 5.35
N VAL A 59 7.81 -15.23 4.54
CA VAL A 59 8.67 -14.04 4.61
C VAL A 59 7.86 -12.80 4.96
N LEU A 60 8.39 -12.06 5.92
CA LEU A 60 7.88 -10.77 6.38
C LEU A 60 8.93 -9.69 6.16
N ALA A 61 8.47 -8.49 5.82
CA ALA A 61 9.29 -7.29 5.86
C ALA A 61 8.63 -6.24 6.76
N SER A 62 9.46 -5.47 7.47
CA SER A 62 8.99 -4.37 8.30
C SER A 62 9.86 -3.14 8.14
N CYS A 63 9.23 -1.97 8.26
CA CYS A 63 9.92 -0.68 8.28
C CYS A 63 9.67 0.05 9.61
N SER A 64 10.62 0.90 10.00
CA SER A 64 10.62 1.55 11.31
C SER A 64 11.17 2.97 11.25
N HIS A 65 10.86 3.72 12.30
CA HIS A 65 11.51 5.00 12.59
C HIS A 65 13.00 4.87 12.96
N ASP A 66 13.55 3.65 13.08
CA ASP A 66 15.00 3.40 13.25
C ASP A 66 15.80 3.48 11.93
N CYS A 67 15.19 4.01 10.86
CA CYS A 67 15.79 4.15 9.53
C CYS A 67 16.20 2.80 8.92
N SER A 68 15.52 1.70 9.25
CA SER A 68 15.80 0.38 8.66
C SER A 68 14.56 -0.33 8.15
N VAL A 69 14.76 -1.11 7.08
CA VAL A 69 13.87 -2.20 6.68
C VAL A 69 14.51 -3.52 7.11
N ARG A 70 13.75 -4.40 7.75
CA ARG A 70 14.22 -5.72 8.17
C ARG A 70 13.38 -6.82 7.52
N ILE A 71 14.05 -7.85 7.03
CA ILE A 71 13.44 -9.02 6.41
C ILE A 71 13.53 -10.19 7.39
N PHE A 72 12.42 -10.87 7.63
CA PHE A 72 12.29 -12.00 8.54
C PHE A 72 11.75 -13.22 7.79
N GLU A 73 12.22 -14.40 8.18
CA GLU A 73 11.75 -15.69 7.67
C GLU A 73 11.36 -16.59 8.84
N GLU A 74 10.22 -17.28 8.74
CA GLU A 74 9.78 -18.24 9.75
C GLU A 74 10.64 -19.51 9.73
N ASP A 75 11.21 -19.88 10.88
CA ASP A 75 11.78 -21.20 11.12
C ASP A 75 10.75 -22.07 11.84
N SER A 76 10.08 -22.94 11.09
CA SER A 76 9.02 -23.80 11.62
C SER A 76 9.49 -24.80 12.68
N ARG A 77 10.81 -24.99 12.84
CA ARG A 77 11.43 -25.89 13.83
C ARG A 77 11.49 -25.27 15.22
N GLU A 78 11.45 -23.94 15.31
CA GLU A 78 11.40 -23.23 16.59
C GLU A 78 9.99 -23.33 17.18
N PRO A 79 9.83 -23.55 18.49
CA PRO A 79 8.51 -23.60 19.11
C PRO A 79 7.72 -22.30 18.90
N ILE A 80 6.39 -22.43 18.84
CA ILE A 80 5.45 -21.31 18.88
C ILE A 80 5.68 -20.51 20.17
N ASN A 81 5.58 -19.19 20.10
CA ASN A 81 5.82 -18.25 21.22
C ASN A 81 7.22 -18.35 21.86
N SER A 82 8.22 -18.79 21.11
CA SER A 82 9.62 -18.87 21.59
C SER A 82 10.36 -17.53 21.56
N GLY A 83 9.84 -16.52 20.85
CA GLY A 83 10.51 -15.27 20.52
C GLY A 83 11.66 -15.42 19.52
N LYS A 84 11.83 -16.61 18.92
CA LYS A 84 12.94 -16.98 18.03
C LYS A 84 12.47 -17.59 16.71
N ARG A 85 11.16 -17.76 16.53
CA ARG A 85 10.58 -18.43 15.37
C ARG A 85 10.77 -17.61 14.10
N TRP A 86 10.83 -16.29 14.21
CA TRP A 86 11.08 -15.40 13.08
C TRP A 86 12.53 -14.93 13.07
N LYS A 87 13.30 -15.42 12.11
CA LYS A 87 14.75 -15.14 11.99
C LYS A 87 14.97 -13.98 11.04
N ARG A 88 15.64 -12.93 11.51
CA ARG A 88 16.04 -11.80 10.68
C ARG A 88 17.08 -12.24 9.66
N ARG A 89 16.70 -12.23 8.38
CA ARG A 89 17.53 -12.60 7.23
C ARG A 89 18.37 -11.46 6.70
N HIS A 90 17.80 -10.25 6.69
CA HIS A 90 18.46 -9.09 6.11
C HIS A 90 18.08 -7.80 6.83
N ILE A 91 18.96 -6.80 6.74
CA ILE A 91 18.72 -5.42 7.17
C ILE A 91 19.13 -4.49 6.02
N ILE A 92 18.24 -3.59 5.65
CA ILE A 92 18.50 -2.50 4.71
C ILE A 92 18.50 -1.22 5.54
N SER A 93 19.60 -0.47 5.56
CA SER A 93 19.83 0.65 6.48
C SER A 93 20.51 1.85 5.82
N ASP A 94 20.35 2.02 4.52
CA ASP A 94 20.85 3.14 3.71
C ASP A 94 19.93 4.37 3.74
N PHE A 95 18.84 4.30 4.51
CA PHE A 95 17.87 5.38 4.68
C PHE A 95 18.41 6.51 5.57
N LYS A 96 18.12 7.75 5.18
CA LYS A 96 18.58 8.96 5.91
C LYS A 96 17.52 9.56 6.84
N GLY A 97 16.41 8.86 7.04
CA GLY A 97 15.33 9.28 7.92
C GLY A 97 14.32 8.16 8.18
N PRO A 98 13.39 8.38 9.15
CA PRO A 98 12.30 7.46 9.46
C PRO A 98 11.52 7.00 8.23
N LEU A 99 11.18 5.70 8.19
CA LEU A 99 10.33 5.12 7.16
C LEU A 99 8.87 5.15 7.56
N TYR A 100 8.00 5.34 6.57
CA TYR A 100 6.55 5.49 6.77
C TYR A 100 5.73 4.44 6.03
N ASP A 101 6.22 3.95 4.88
CA ASP A 101 5.53 2.91 4.13
C ASP A 101 6.52 1.92 3.48
N LEU A 102 6.04 0.70 3.29
CA LEU A 102 6.73 -0.47 2.78
C LEU A 102 5.74 -1.43 2.12
N GLU A 103 6.01 -1.85 0.88
CA GLU A 103 5.16 -2.81 0.16
C GLU A 103 5.95 -3.71 -0.80
N PHE A 104 5.70 -5.02 -0.71
CA PHE A 104 6.22 -5.98 -1.69
C PHE A 104 5.57 -5.78 -3.05
N ALA A 105 6.36 -5.88 -4.11
CA ALA A 105 5.81 -5.91 -5.46
C ALA A 105 5.00 -7.21 -5.69
N PRO A 106 4.03 -7.18 -6.62
CA PRO A 106 3.37 -8.37 -7.13
C PRO A 106 4.36 -9.46 -7.53
N SER A 107 4.05 -10.70 -7.17
CA SER A 107 5.01 -11.82 -7.22
C SER A 107 5.58 -12.11 -8.63
N HIS A 108 4.77 -11.87 -9.66
CA HIS A 108 5.16 -11.98 -11.07
C HIS A 108 6.25 -10.98 -11.51
N LEU A 109 6.54 -9.96 -10.70
CA LEU A 109 7.61 -8.98 -10.93
C LEU A 109 8.93 -9.37 -10.25
N GLY A 110 8.96 -10.50 -9.54
CA GLY A 110 10.06 -10.92 -8.69
C GLY A 110 9.93 -10.45 -7.25
N LEU A 111 10.89 -10.85 -6.41
CA LEU A 111 10.95 -10.46 -5.00
C LEU A 111 11.53 -9.04 -4.88
N LYS A 112 10.65 -8.04 -5.02
CA LYS A 112 10.97 -6.62 -4.87
C LYS A 112 10.21 -5.98 -3.72
N LEU A 113 10.79 -4.93 -3.15
CA LEU A 113 10.26 -4.21 -2.01
C LEU A 113 10.41 -2.71 -2.21
N ALA A 114 9.28 -2.00 -2.23
CA ALA A 114 9.23 -0.55 -2.30
C ALA A 114 9.20 0.06 -0.90
N SER A 115 9.96 1.14 -0.69
CA SER A 115 9.96 1.88 0.58
C SER A 115 10.03 3.39 0.37
N ILE A 116 9.47 4.13 1.34
CA ILE A 116 9.52 5.58 1.39
C ILE A 116 9.58 6.10 2.83
N GLY A 117 10.31 7.19 3.03
CA GLY A 117 10.52 7.81 4.34
C GLY A 117 10.59 9.33 4.29
N SER A 118 10.88 9.94 5.43
CA SER A 118 11.04 11.40 5.57
C SER A 118 12.27 11.96 4.86
N ASP A 119 13.19 11.10 4.40
CA ASP A 119 14.27 11.52 3.51
C ASP A 119 13.76 11.92 2.11
N GLY A 120 12.47 11.66 1.82
CA GLY A 120 11.82 12.05 0.60
C GLY A 120 12.33 11.30 -0.63
N VAL A 121 12.95 10.13 -0.44
CA VAL A 121 13.47 9.30 -1.53
C VAL A 121 12.65 8.02 -1.61
N PHE A 122 11.97 7.83 -2.73
CA PHE A 122 11.30 6.60 -3.08
C PHE A 122 12.34 5.56 -3.55
N ARG A 123 12.31 4.36 -2.97
CA ARG A 123 13.25 3.29 -3.31
C ARG A 123 12.56 1.99 -3.66
N ILE A 124 13.18 1.22 -4.55
CA ILE A 124 12.81 -0.17 -4.83
C ILE A 124 14.06 -1.03 -4.66
N HIS A 125 13.98 -2.00 -3.76
CA HIS A 125 15.01 -3.00 -3.54
C HIS A 125 14.58 -4.33 -4.18
N GLU A 126 15.53 -5.07 -4.75
CA GLU A 126 15.30 -6.38 -5.34
C GLU A 126 16.23 -7.42 -4.70
N ALA A 127 15.68 -8.59 -4.37
CA ALA A 127 16.45 -9.74 -3.95
C ALA A 127 16.98 -10.48 -5.20
N LEU A 128 18.28 -10.41 -5.44
CA LEU A 128 18.90 -11.02 -6.64
C LEU A 128 18.82 -12.55 -6.63
N ASP A 129 18.80 -13.15 -5.44
CA ASP A 129 18.54 -14.56 -5.23
C ASP A 129 17.41 -14.73 -4.20
N PRO A 130 16.17 -14.97 -4.67
CA PRO A 130 15.02 -15.17 -3.80
C PRO A 130 15.14 -16.37 -2.86
N ASN A 131 16.03 -17.34 -3.13
CA ASN A 131 16.16 -18.51 -2.26
C ASN A 131 17.01 -18.23 -1.02
N SER A 132 18.06 -17.41 -1.16
CA SER A 132 18.92 -17.06 -0.02
C SER A 132 18.42 -15.83 0.73
N MET A 133 17.80 -14.86 0.02
CA MET A 133 17.32 -13.57 0.54
C MET A 133 18.38 -12.75 1.29
N ASN A 134 19.66 -13.11 1.11
CA ASN A 134 20.78 -12.54 1.85
C ASN A 134 21.36 -11.29 1.17
N TYR A 135 20.93 -10.98 -0.05
CA TYR A 135 21.45 -9.88 -0.83
C TYR A 135 20.30 -9.11 -1.48
N TRP A 136 20.06 -7.90 -0.95
CA TRP A 136 19.10 -6.94 -1.47
C TRP A 136 19.86 -5.78 -2.08
N THR A 137 19.53 -5.41 -3.32
CA THR A 137 20.15 -4.27 -4.01
C THR A 137 19.10 -3.20 -4.29
N ALA A 138 19.48 -1.93 -4.17
CA ALA A 138 18.66 -0.81 -4.62
C ALA A 138 18.64 -0.80 -6.16
N LEU A 139 17.46 -1.05 -6.74
CA LEU A 139 17.21 -0.99 -8.18
C LEU A 139 16.84 0.44 -8.61
N VAL A 140 16.08 1.13 -7.77
CA VAL A 140 15.52 2.45 -8.04
C VAL A 140 15.73 3.33 -6.81
N GLU A 141 16.21 4.55 -7.06
CA GLU A 141 16.18 5.65 -6.09
C GLU A 141 15.68 6.91 -6.82
N ILE A 142 14.57 7.46 -6.37
CA ILE A 142 13.96 8.67 -6.95
C ILE A 142 13.72 9.67 -5.83
N THR A 143 14.43 10.80 -5.89
CA THR A 143 14.22 11.92 -4.96
C THR A 143 12.91 12.64 -5.30
N MET A 144 11.97 12.59 -4.37
CA MET A 144 10.64 13.20 -4.45
C MET A 144 10.60 14.56 -3.75
N LEU A 145 11.30 14.71 -2.63
CA LEU A 145 11.46 15.97 -1.91
C LEU A 145 12.92 16.42 -1.93
N SER A 146 13.16 17.66 -2.34
CA SER A 146 14.50 18.26 -2.33
C SER A 146 14.98 18.61 -0.93
N THR A 147 14.04 18.90 -0.01
CA THR A 147 14.31 19.15 1.40
C THR A 147 13.44 18.24 2.26
N PRO A 148 14.01 17.56 3.25
CA PRO A 148 13.22 16.73 4.15
C PRO A 148 12.19 17.59 4.90
N PRO A 149 11.01 17.04 5.23
CA PRO A 149 10.02 17.75 6.04
C PRO A 149 10.60 18.16 7.39
N LYS A 150 10.13 19.29 7.93
CA LYS A 150 10.51 19.72 9.27
C LYS A 150 9.96 18.72 10.30
N GLU A 151 10.80 18.25 11.22
CA GLU A 151 10.42 17.28 12.26
C GLU A 151 9.24 17.74 13.14
N SER A 152 9.03 19.05 13.28
CA SER A 152 7.91 19.61 14.04
C SER A 152 6.55 19.54 13.34
N LEU A 153 6.52 19.16 12.05
CA LEU A 153 5.31 19.12 11.24
C LEU A 153 4.87 17.66 10.99
N GLN A 154 3.56 17.47 10.89
CA GLN A 154 3.00 16.20 10.46
C GLN A 154 3.41 15.92 9.01
N SER A 155 3.97 14.73 8.76
CA SER A 155 4.34 14.24 7.44
C SER A 155 3.62 12.93 7.18
N CYS A 156 3.30 12.66 5.90
CA CYS A 156 2.65 11.42 5.50
C CYS A 156 3.22 10.94 4.17
N PHE A 157 3.38 9.63 4.06
CA PHE A 157 3.85 8.97 2.86
C PHE A 157 3.11 7.65 2.74
N ALA A 158 2.74 7.27 1.51
CA ALA A 158 2.06 6.02 1.27
C ALA A 158 2.46 5.43 -0.09
N LEU A 159 2.42 4.12 -0.22
CA LEU A 159 2.78 3.36 -1.41
C LEU A 159 1.67 2.38 -1.76
N SER A 160 1.46 2.13 -3.05
CA SER A 160 0.70 0.97 -3.49
C SER A 160 1.09 0.50 -4.88
N TRP A 161 1.44 -0.78 -5.02
CA TRP A 161 1.79 -1.37 -6.30
C TRP A 161 0.55 -1.66 -7.15
N CYS A 162 0.67 -1.51 -8.46
CA CYS A 162 -0.33 -2.03 -9.38
C CYS A 162 -0.32 -3.57 -9.36
N PRO A 163 -1.38 -4.24 -8.88
CA PRO A 163 -1.42 -5.71 -8.77
C PRO A 163 -1.62 -6.42 -10.11
N SER A 164 -1.92 -5.69 -11.18
CA SER A 164 -2.37 -6.24 -12.46
C SER A 164 -1.23 -6.87 -13.27
N LEU A 165 -1.38 -8.15 -13.64
CA LEU A 165 -0.49 -8.89 -14.54
C LEU A 165 -0.40 -8.31 -15.96
N PHE A 166 -1.46 -7.63 -16.40
CA PHE A 166 -1.61 -7.14 -17.78
C PHE A 166 -1.37 -5.64 -17.91
N PHE A 167 -0.95 -4.99 -16.82
CA PHE A 167 -0.57 -3.58 -16.83
C PHE A 167 0.95 -3.47 -16.72
N LYS A 168 1.55 -2.41 -17.26
CA LYS A 168 2.98 -2.17 -17.08
C LYS A 168 3.31 -2.07 -15.60
N GLU A 169 4.49 -2.56 -15.20
CA GLU A 169 5.01 -2.46 -13.83
C GLU A 169 4.91 -1.01 -13.34
N SER A 170 3.98 -0.76 -12.41
CA SER A 170 3.60 0.58 -11.95
C SER A 170 3.34 0.59 -10.45
N ILE A 171 3.55 1.74 -9.83
CA ILE A 171 3.34 1.98 -8.41
C ILE A 171 2.87 3.41 -8.22
N VAL A 172 1.95 3.63 -7.28
CA VAL A 172 1.59 4.97 -6.82
C VAL A 172 2.36 5.31 -5.55
N VAL A 173 2.90 6.52 -5.50
CA VAL A 173 3.70 7.04 -4.40
C VAL A 173 3.08 8.36 -3.95
N CYS A 174 2.64 8.39 -2.69
CA CYS A 174 2.10 9.57 -2.04
C CYS A 174 3.17 10.19 -1.14
N VAL A 175 3.32 11.51 -1.24
CA VAL A 175 4.29 12.31 -0.52
C VAL A 175 3.58 13.57 -0.07
N LEU A 176 3.33 13.68 1.24
CA LEU A 176 2.52 14.76 1.83
C LEU A 176 1.13 14.81 1.20
N ASP A 177 0.80 15.87 0.47
CA ASP A 177 -0.46 16.11 -0.25
C ASP A 177 -0.39 15.75 -1.75
N ASP A 178 0.78 15.36 -2.25
CA ASP A 178 0.97 14.94 -3.63
C ASP A 178 0.92 13.41 -3.80
N ALA A 179 0.37 12.95 -4.91
CA ALA A 179 0.39 11.53 -5.31
C ALA A 179 0.79 11.38 -6.78
N PHE A 180 1.80 10.55 -7.03
CA PHE A 180 2.37 10.33 -8.36
C PHE A 180 2.37 8.86 -8.74
N ILE A 181 2.06 8.57 -9.99
CA ILE A 181 2.20 7.22 -10.55
C ILE A 181 3.56 7.13 -11.23
N TYR A 182 4.38 6.18 -10.77
CA TYR A 182 5.60 5.77 -11.46
C TYR A 182 5.34 4.51 -12.23
N GLN A 183 5.80 4.47 -13.49
CA GLN A 183 5.66 3.33 -14.37
C GLN A 183 7.02 3.04 -15.02
N LYS A 184 7.33 1.75 -15.17
CA LYS A 184 8.52 1.30 -15.86
C LYS A 184 8.37 1.50 -17.37
N ASP A 185 9.30 2.23 -17.96
CA ASP A 185 9.36 2.47 -19.40
C ASP A 185 9.93 1.26 -20.17
N SER A 186 10.00 1.38 -21.50
CA SER A 186 10.56 0.34 -22.39
C SER A 186 12.06 0.10 -22.19
N MET A 187 12.76 1.04 -21.56
CA MET A 187 14.19 0.92 -21.22
C MET A 187 14.39 0.30 -19.82
N GLY A 188 13.31 -0.04 -19.12
CA GLY A 188 13.35 -0.63 -17.80
C GLY A 188 13.51 0.37 -16.65
N LYS A 189 13.43 1.68 -16.92
CA LYS A 189 13.54 2.73 -15.91
C LYS A 189 12.16 3.15 -15.42
N PHE A 190 12.01 3.38 -14.12
CA PHE A 190 10.81 4.00 -13.57
C PHE A 190 10.79 5.50 -13.88
N VAL A 191 9.71 5.96 -14.52
CA VAL A 191 9.46 7.36 -14.85
C VAL A 191 8.10 7.79 -14.30
N ARG A 192 7.96 9.09 -14.00
CA ARG A 192 6.68 9.66 -13.58
C ARG A 192 5.73 9.64 -14.78
N ALA A 193 4.62 8.92 -14.65
CA ALA A 193 3.65 8.70 -15.72
C ALA A 193 2.35 9.50 -15.53
N ALA A 194 1.99 9.87 -14.29
CA ALA A 194 0.86 10.74 -14.00
C ALA A 194 0.91 11.30 -12.56
N GLN A 195 -0.01 12.22 -12.25
CA GLN A 195 -0.31 12.71 -10.89
C GLN A 195 -1.79 12.48 -10.58
N LEU A 196 -2.13 12.18 -9.33
CA LEU A 196 -3.51 12.15 -8.85
C LEU A 196 -3.87 13.53 -8.25
N PRO A 197 -4.73 14.33 -8.92
CA PRO A 197 -5.00 15.72 -8.52
C PRO A 197 -6.00 15.82 -7.34
N GLU A 198 -6.37 17.06 -6.99
CA GLU A 198 -7.48 17.43 -6.09
C GLU A 198 -7.27 17.26 -4.57
N HIS A 199 -6.13 16.76 -4.13
CA HIS A 199 -5.81 16.66 -2.70
C HIS A 199 -5.52 18.05 -2.09
N LYS A 200 -6.17 18.39 -0.98
CA LYS A 200 -5.99 19.67 -0.26
C LYS A 200 -5.47 19.47 1.17
N GLY A 201 -4.93 18.29 1.43
CA GLY A 201 -4.39 17.87 2.71
C GLY A 201 -3.57 16.60 2.56
N LEU A 202 -2.85 16.24 3.63
CA LEU A 202 -1.99 15.05 3.67
C LEU A 202 -2.75 13.80 3.22
N ILE A 203 -2.19 13.07 2.28
CA ILE A 203 -2.69 11.77 1.85
C ILE A 203 -2.24 10.74 2.89
N ARG A 204 -3.21 10.15 3.59
CA ARG A 204 -3.00 9.23 4.71
C ARG A 204 -2.77 7.80 4.29
N ASP A 205 -3.38 7.41 3.17
CA ASP A 205 -3.28 6.07 2.64
C ASP A 205 -3.65 6.06 1.15
N VAL A 206 -3.14 5.06 0.45
CA VAL A 206 -3.43 4.84 -0.97
C VAL A 206 -3.52 3.35 -1.25
N ALA A 207 -4.47 2.95 -2.08
CA ALA A 207 -4.65 1.56 -2.45
C ALA A 207 -4.97 1.41 -3.94
N TRP A 208 -4.14 0.66 -4.66
CA TRP A 208 -4.36 0.27 -6.04
C TRP A 208 -5.26 -0.98 -6.10
N ALA A 209 -6.37 -0.90 -6.82
CA ALA A 209 -7.33 -1.99 -6.88
C ALA A 209 -6.87 -3.13 -7.81
N PRO A 210 -7.09 -4.41 -7.44
CA PRO A 210 -6.99 -5.54 -8.36
C PRO A 210 -7.90 -5.37 -9.58
N SER A 211 -7.35 -5.30 -10.80
CA SER A 211 -8.12 -4.94 -12.00
C SER A 211 -9.18 -5.97 -12.42
N MET A 212 -8.95 -7.27 -12.14
CA MET A 212 -9.83 -8.43 -12.40
C MET A 212 -10.88 -8.23 -13.51
N GLY A 213 -10.42 -8.12 -14.76
CA GLY A 213 -11.28 -8.03 -15.95
C GLY A 213 -11.59 -6.61 -16.43
N ARG A 214 -11.22 -5.58 -15.67
CA ARG A 214 -11.30 -4.18 -16.12
C ARG A 214 -10.15 -3.85 -17.08
N GLY A 215 -10.48 -3.16 -18.17
CA GLY A 215 -9.48 -2.57 -19.10
C GLY A 215 -8.82 -1.30 -18.58
N TYR A 216 -9.15 -0.87 -17.37
CA TYR A 216 -8.60 0.28 -16.67
C TYR A 216 -8.23 -0.11 -15.23
N GLN A 217 -7.45 0.73 -14.58
CA GLN A 217 -7.04 0.59 -13.19
C GLN A 217 -7.85 1.53 -12.30
N LEU A 218 -8.05 1.15 -11.04
CA LEU A 218 -8.59 2.04 -10.02
C LEU A 218 -7.56 2.27 -8.91
N ILE A 219 -7.47 3.49 -8.42
CA ILE A 219 -6.65 3.85 -7.25
C ILE A 219 -7.54 4.63 -6.30
N ALA A 220 -7.55 4.25 -5.02
CA ALA A 220 -8.24 4.99 -3.97
C ALA A 220 -7.23 5.73 -3.10
N THR A 221 -7.56 6.93 -2.65
CA THR A 221 -6.79 7.69 -1.67
C THR A 221 -7.66 8.08 -0.48
N ALA A 222 -7.06 8.07 0.71
CA ALA A 222 -7.59 8.64 1.95
C ALA A 222 -6.83 9.92 2.27
N SER A 223 -7.52 11.01 2.62
CA SER A 223 -6.85 12.29 2.89
C SER A 223 -7.34 12.95 4.18
N LYS A 224 -6.44 13.74 4.75
CA LYS A 224 -6.68 14.66 5.87
C LYS A 224 -7.73 15.73 5.57
N ASP A 225 -7.96 16.05 4.30
CA ASP A 225 -9.03 16.97 3.91
C ASP A 225 -10.45 16.36 4.07
N GLY A 226 -10.52 15.10 4.48
CA GLY A 226 -11.74 14.38 4.82
C GLY A 226 -12.39 13.66 3.66
N TYR A 227 -11.71 13.60 2.51
CA TYR A 227 -12.24 12.92 1.33
C TYR A 227 -11.58 11.56 1.11
N VAL A 228 -12.41 10.56 0.79
CA VAL A 228 -12.02 9.37 0.02
C VAL A 228 -12.14 9.73 -1.45
N ARG A 229 -11.10 9.50 -2.25
CA ARG A 229 -11.15 9.70 -3.71
C ARG A 229 -10.89 8.40 -4.44
N ILE A 230 -11.58 8.18 -5.56
CA ILE A 230 -11.36 7.05 -6.45
C ILE A 230 -11.02 7.57 -7.84
N PHE A 231 -9.83 7.21 -8.32
CA PHE A 231 -9.31 7.58 -9.63
C PHE A 231 -9.35 6.39 -10.58
N LYS A 232 -9.76 6.63 -11.81
CA LYS A 232 -9.62 5.70 -12.93
C LYS A 232 -8.39 6.06 -13.74
N VAL A 233 -7.56 5.07 -13.98
CA VAL A 233 -6.30 5.23 -14.72
C VAL A 233 -6.32 4.30 -15.93
N SER A 234 -6.11 4.85 -17.12
CA SER A 234 -6.05 4.08 -18.37
C SER A 234 -4.82 4.44 -19.18
N GLN A 235 -4.39 3.51 -20.05
CA GLN A 235 -3.37 3.83 -21.05
C GLN A 235 -3.91 4.94 -21.97
N PRO A 236 -3.05 5.84 -22.46
CA PRO A 236 -3.45 6.80 -23.49
C PRO A 236 -3.90 6.04 -24.74
N SER A 237 -5.00 6.45 -25.35
CA SER A 237 -5.48 5.89 -26.61
C SER A 237 -4.45 6.13 -27.72
N ASP A 238 -4.25 5.14 -28.61
CA ASP A 238 -3.31 5.25 -29.74
C ASP A 238 -3.56 6.49 -30.61
N GLU A 239 -4.79 6.99 -30.68
CA GLU A 239 -5.16 8.20 -31.42
C GLU A 239 -4.50 9.50 -30.88
N ALA A 240 -4.15 9.55 -29.58
CA ALA A 240 -3.48 10.69 -28.96
C ALA A 240 -1.96 10.70 -29.22
N SER A 241 -1.39 9.58 -29.67
CA SER A 241 0.03 9.47 -30.02
C SER A 241 0.38 10.12 -31.36
N ASN A 242 -0.62 10.57 -32.12
CA ASN A 242 -0.44 11.14 -33.46
C ASN A 242 -0.32 12.67 -33.52
N HIS A 243 -0.17 13.36 -32.38
CA HIS A 243 0.11 14.80 -32.37
C HIS A 243 1.43 15.14 -31.67
N GLY A 244 2.43 15.47 -32.48
CA GLY A 244 3.31 16.61 -32.22
C GLY A 244 4.75 16.29 -31.83
N PHE A 245 5.67 16.47 -32.78
CA PHE A 245 6.97 17.05 -32.46
C PHE A 245 6.69 18.42 -31.79
N GLY A 246 6.81 18.48 -30.46
CA GLY A 246 6.79 19.75 -29.74
C GLY A 246 7.94 20.66 -30.20
N PRO A 247 7.83 22.01 -30.10
CA PRO A 247 8.84 22.93 -30.62
C PRO A 247 10.21 22.91 -29.91
N GLN A 248 10.42 22.01 -28.96
CA GLN A 248 11.68 21.79 -28.26
C GLN A 248 11.78 20.29 -27.99
N GLY A 249 12.87 19.64 -28.42
CA GLY A 249 13.06 18.19 -28.43
C GLY A 249 13.10 17.48 -27.07
N ASN A 250 12.15 17.75 -26.20
CA ASN A 250 11.86 16.93 -25.02
C ASN A 250 10.92 15.80 -25.43
N LEU A 251 11.36 14.56 -25.19
CA LEU A 251 10.52 13.37 -25.29
C LEU A 251 9.33 13.54 -24.34
N THR A 252 8.14 13.78 -24.88
CA THR A 252 6.88 13.67 -24.14
C THR A 252 6.68 12.20 -23.81
N ILE A 253 6.95 11.84 -22.55
CA ILE A 253 6.63 10.52 -22.00
C ILE A 253 5.10 10.38 -22.11
N PRO A 254 4.56 9.30 -22.70
CA PRO A 254 3.10 9.15 -22.80
C PRO A 254 2.49 9.10 -21.40
N GLU A 255 1.77 10.17 -21.05
CA GLU A 255 1.10 10.32 -19.77
C GLU A 255 -0.11 9.39 -19.70
N LEU A 256 -0.32 8.74 -18.55
CA LEU A 256 -1.53 7.97 -18.30
C LEU A 256 -2.73 8.91 -18.21
N ASN A 257 -3.89 8.50 -18.73
CA ASN A 257 -5.12 9.24 -18.52
C ASN A 257 -5.63 8.97 -17.10
N VAL A 258 -5.83 10.03 -16.31
CA VAL A 258 -6.32 9.97 -14.93
C VAL A 258 -7.63 10.74 -14.82
N GLU A 259 -8.68 10.04 -14.42
CA GLU A 259 -10.04 10.57 -14.25
C GLU A 259 -10.48 10.39 -12.79
N LEU A 260 -10.90 11.46 -12.11
CA LEU A 260 -11.53 11.36 -10.80
C LEU A 260 -12.95 10.83 -10.98
N LEU A 261 -13.22 9.59 -10.55
CA LEU A 261 -14.54 8.97 -10.67
C LEU A 261 -15.48 9.35 -9.54
N SER A 262 -14.97 9.42 -8.31
CA SER A 262 -15.79 9.66 -7.14
C SER A 262 -14.98 10.29 -6.02
N GLN A 263 -15.63 11.13 -5.24
CA GLN A 263 -15.10 11.72 -4.02
C GLN A 263 -16.19 11.68 -2.93
N PHE A 264 -15.81 11.31 -1.72
CA PHE A 264 -16.74 11.12 -0.60
C PHE A 264 -16.21 11.83 0.64
N ASP A 265 -17.00 12.73 1.21
CA ASP A 265 -16.71 13.40 2.48
C ASP A 265 -17.53 12.84 3.65
N ASP A 266 -18.17 11.68 3.49
CA ASP A 266 -19.09 11.12 4.48
C ASP A 266 -18.48 10.90 5.87
N HIS A 267 -17.15 10.76 5.99
CA HIS A 267 -16.46 10.66 7.27
C HIS A 267 -16.46 11.98 8.06
N GLN A 268 -16.74 13.12 7.42
CA GLN A 268 -16.83 14.45 8.04
C GLN A 268 -15.61 14.81 8.93
N GLY A 269 -14.45 14.31 8.53
CA GLY A 269 -13.20 14.35 9.29
C GLY A 269 -12.12 13.58 8.54
N GLU A 270 -10.91 13.54 9.09
CA GLU A 270 -9.77 12.92 8.41
C GLU A 270 -10.02 11.43 8.10
N VAL A 271 -9.69 11.01 6.88
CA VAL A 271 -9.74 9.60 6.48
C VAL A 271 -8.36 9.01 6.63
N TRP A 272 -8.25 7.90 7.36
CA TRP A 272 -6.98 7.30 7.74
C TRP A 272 -6.55 6.15 6.85
N ARG A 273 -7.49 5.29 6.43
CA ARG A 273 -7.18 4.08 5.66
C ARG A 273 -8.17 3.86 4.53
N VAL A 274 -7.66 3.29 3.45
CA VAL A 274 -8.44 2.78 2.32
C VAL A 274 -7.92 1.40 1.92
N SER A 275 -8.81 0.47 1.63
CA SER A 275 -8.41 -0.88 1.21
C SER A 275 -9.42 -1.50 0.25
N TRP A 276 -8.93 -2.07 -0.84
CA TRP A 276 -9.77 -2.80 -1.79
C TRP A 276 -9.90 -4.27 -1.38
N ASN A 277 -11.06 -4.86 -1.66
CA ASN A 277 -11.19 -6.31 -1.60
C ASN A 277 -10.37 -7.00 -2.71
N LEU A 278 -10.21 -8.32 -2.60
CA LEU A 278 -9.42 -9.14 -3.53
C LEU A 278 -9.83 -8.98 -5.00
N THR A 279 -11.11 -8.69 -5.27
CA THR A 279 -11.62 -8.52 -6.64
C THR A 279 -11.57 -7.08 -7.13
N GLY A 280 -11.18 -6.11 -6.28
CA GLY A 280 -11.18 -4.69 -6.60
C GLY A 280 -12.56 -4.10 -6.87
N THR A 281 -13.63 -4.75 -6.38
CA THR A 281 -15.03 -4.37 -6.58
C THR A 281 -15.62 -3.59 -5.41
N VAL A 282 -15.08 -3.79 -4.21
CA VAL A 282 -15.51 -3.11 -2.98
C VAL A 282 -14.29 -2.42 -2.37
N LEU A 283 -14.45 -1.15 -2.03
CA LEU A 283 -13.49 -0.35 -1.28
C LEU A 283 -13.98 -0.23 0.17
N ALA A 284 -13.09 -0.38 1.14
CA ALA A 284 -13.33 -0.01 2.53
C ALA A 284 -12.58 1.28 2.85
N SER A 285 -13.16 2.15 3.68
CA SER A 285 -12.49 3.33 4.24
C SER A 285 -12.78 3.49 5.74
N SER A 286 -11.83 4.04 6.49
CA SER A 286 -11.99 4.37 7.91
C SER A 286 -11.51 5.79 8.21
N GLY A 287 -12.22 6.53 9.07
CA GLY A 287 -11.91 7.92 9.40
C GLY A 287 -12.13 8.28 10.88
N ASP A 288 -11.99 9.57 11.18
CA ASP A 288 -12.15 10.15 12.52
C ASP A 288 -13.54 9.95 13.13
N ASP A 289 -14.58 9.72 12.30
CA ASP A 289 -15.94 9.43 12.76
C ASP A 289 -16.08 8.09 13.49
N GLY A 290 -15.01 7.30 13.57
CA GLY A 290 -15.02 5.99 14.22
C GLY A 290 -15.80 4.93 13.42
N LYS A 291 -16.06 5.19 12.13
CA LYS A 291 -16.81 4.29 11.26
C LYS A 291 -15.93 3.70 10.18
N VAL A 292 -16.29 2.49 9.75
CA VAL A 292 -15.77 1.86 8.54
C VAL A 292 -16.89 1.86 7.50
N ARG A 293 -16.60 2.37 6.30
CA ARG A 293 -17.57 2.47 5.21
C ARG A 293 -17.13 1.58 4.05
N PHE A 294 -18.11 0.92 3.42
CA PHE A 294 -17.89 0.07 2.26
C PHE A 294 -18.53 0.70 1.03
N TRP A 295 -17.75 0.85 -0.04
CA TRP A 295 -18.14 1.51 -1.28
C TRP A 295 -18.12 0.51 -2.43
N LYS A 296 -19.13 0.53 -3.28
CA LYS A 296 -19.19 -0.32 -4.48
C LYS A 296 -19.61 0.49 -5.69
N SER A 297 -19.03 0.16 -6.83
CA SER A 297 -19.42 0.76 -8.10
C SER A 297 -20.81 0.26 -8.54
N SER A 298 -21.64 1.20 -8.94
CA SER A 298 -22.92 0.97 -9.61
C SER A 298 -22.70 0.71 -11.11
N TYR A 299 -23.78 0.39 -11.82
CA TYR A 299 -23.73 0.16 -13.27
C TYR A 299 -23.30 1.40 -14.07
N SER A 300 -23.50 2.61 -13.54
CA SER A 300 -23.05 3.87 -14.15
C SER A 300 -21.57 4.18 -13.85
N SER A 301 -20.81 3.26 -13.25
CA SER A 301 -19.43 3.46 -12.77
C SER A 301 -19.29 4.46 -11.61
N GLU A 302 -20.39 4.94 -11.03
CA GLU A 302 -20.38 5.76 -9.82
C GLU A 302 -20.28 4.88 -8.58
N PHE A 303 -19.48 5.26 -7.59
CA PHE A 303 -19.37 4.52 -6.34
C PHE A 303 -20.40 5.00 -5.31
N GLN A 304 -20.99 4.05 -4.58
CA GLN A 304 -22.00 4.31 -3.55
C GLN A 304 -21.64 3.58 -2.26
N CYS A 305 -21.96 4.20 -1.12
CA CYS A 305 -21.81 3.56 0.19
C CYS A 305 -22.86 2.45 0.35
N MET A 306 -22.41 1.21 0.51
CA MET A 306 -23.28 0.04 0.69
C MET A 306 -23.52 -0.31 2.16
N ALA A 307 -22.52 -0.08 3.00
CA ALA A 307 -22.59 -0.45 4.41
C ALA A 307 -21.69 0.45 5.24
N VAL A 308 -22.10 0.65 6.49
CA VAL A 308 -21.36 1.39 7.51
C VAL A 308 -21.29 0.51 8.75
N VAL A 309 -20.09 0.32 9.28
CA VAL A 309 -19.82 -0.44 10.50
C VAL A 309 -19.28 0.53 11.54
N SER A 310 -19.83 0.47 12.75
CA SER A 310 -19.42 1.25 13.91
C SER A 310 -19.39 0.37 15.14
N ALA A 311 -18.60 0.76 16.15
CA ALA A 311 -18.53 0.04 17.42
C ALA A 311 -19.76 0.24 18.32
N GLU A 312 -20.62 1.22 18.02
CA GLU A 312 -21.84 1.47 18.78
C GLU A 312 -22.83 0.31 18.60
N GLU A 313 -23.10 -0.43 19.68
CA GLU A 313 -24.25 -1.33 19.76
C GLU A 313 -25.51 -0.53 19.44
N ARG A 314 -26.34 -1.02 18.51
CA ARG A 314 -27.71 -0.50 18.36
C ARG A 314 -28.41 -0.73 19.71
N GLY A 315 -28.49 0.31 20.53
CA GLY A 315 -29.40 0.35 21.66
C GLY A 315 -30.79 0.00 21.13
N GLU A 316 -31.44 -0.96 21.77
CA GLU A 316 -32.81 -1.37 21.49
C GLU A 316 -33.68 -0.11 21.35
N GLU A 317 -34.17 0.17 20.15
CA GLU A 317 -35.25 1.12 19.96
C GLU A 317 -36.46 0.55 20.70
N ALA A 318 -36.73 1.11 21.89
CA ALA A 318 -37.97 0.87 22.60
C ALA A 318 -39.12 1.24 21.65
N ILE A 319 -39.82 0.22 21.19
CA ILE A 319 -41.10 0.37 20.50
C ILE A 319 -42.07 0.94 21.56
N GLU A 320 -42.30 2.24 21.54
CA GLU A 320 -43.51 2.80 22.13
C GLU A 320 -44.69 2.39 21.24
N GLU A 321 -45.40 1.34 21.66
CA GLU A 321 -46.75 1.07 21.17
C GLU A 321 -47.67 2.22 21.63
N VAL A 322 -48.30 2.89 20.66
CA VAL A 322 -49.44 3.80 20.86
C VAL A 322 -50.73 3.03 20.70
#